data_AF-A0AAF0MGQ4-F1
#
_entry.id   AF-A0AAF0MGQ4-F1
#
_cell.length_a   1.000
_cell.length_b   1.000
_cell.length_c   1.000
_cell.angle_alpha   90.00
_cell.angle_beta   90.00
_cell.angle_gamma   90.00
#
_symmetry.space_group_name_H-M   'P 1'
#
loop_
_entity.id
_entity.type
_entity.pdbx_description
1 polymer ?
#
loop_
_entity_poly.entity_id
_entity_poly.type
_entity_poly.pdbx_seq_one_letter_code
_entity_poly.pdbx_strand_id
1 'polypeptide(L)'
;MPSGANSLEKVRSVLPEITARKMMGEYLLYMDGILFGGIYDDRLLLKITKASSTMLKEYDSAFPYDGGGEMILFSEPYDEELLKKVVMAMVPELRK
;
A
#
# COMPACT_ATOMS: atom_id res chain seq x y z
N MET A 1 6.58 -9.20 -19.55
CA MET A 1 5.44 -9.60 -18.71
C MET A 1 5.26 -8.48 -17.68
N PRO A 2 4.08 -7.85 -17.52
CA PRO A 2 3.96 -6.72 -16.61
C PRO A 2 3.87 -7.25 -15.17
N SER A 3 4.99 -7.35 -14.46
CA SER A 3 5.08 -7.94 -13.11
C SER A 3 4.07 -7.33 -12.13
N GLY A 4 3.93 -5.99 -12.10
CA GLY A 4 3.08 -5.29 -11.12
C GLY A 4 1.58 -5.57 -11.15
N ALA A 5 1.07 -6.25 -12.18
CA ALA A 5 -0.35 -6.59 -12.26
C ALA A 5 -0.75 -7.64 -11.22
N ASN A 6 0.18 -8.52 -10.83
CA ASN A 6 -0.12 -9.64 -9.93
C ASN A 6 -0.34 -9.15 -8.49
N SER A 7 0.49 -8.22 -8.02
CA SER A 7 0.35 -7.60 -6.69
C SER A 7 -0.92 -6.77 -6.58
N LEU A 8 -1.33 -6.06 -7.64
CA LEU A 8 -2.56 -5.29 -7.65
C LEU A 8 -3.81 -6.16 -7.51
N GLU A 9 -3.89 -7.25 -8.29
CA GLU A 9 -5.02 -8.19 -8.23
C GLU A 9 -5.16 -8.80 -6.83
N LYS A 10 -4.05 -9.16 -6.19
CA LYS A 10 -4.05 -9.65 -4.80
C LYS A 10 -4.60 -8.61 -3.84
N VAL A 11 -4.12 -7.36 -3.90
CA VAL A 11 -4.62 -6.30 -3.03
C VAL A 11 -6.11 -6.04 -3.27
N ARG A 12 -6.57 -6.05 -4.52
CA ARG A 12 -8.00 -5.92 -4.85
C ARG A 12 -8.84 -7.10 -4.37
N SER A 13 -8.27 -8.30 -4.32
CA SER A 13 -8.94 -9.48 -3.76
C SER A 13 -9.21 -9.30 -2.26
N VAL A 14 -8.27 -8.70 -1.53
CA VAL A 14 -8.41 -8.39 -0.09
C VAL A 14 -9.32 -7.18 0.15
N LEU A 15 -9.13 -6.15 -0.68
CA LEU A 15 -9.77 -4.84 -0.57
C LEU A 15 -10.50 -4.51 -1.88
N PRO A 16 -11.72 -5.03 -2.09
CA PRO A 16 -12.45 -4.81 -3.35
C PRO A 16 -12.83 -3.34 -3.59
N GLU A 17 -12.83 -2.52 -2.54
CA GLU A 17 -13.18 -1.10 -2.57
C GLU A 17 -12.00 -0.19 -2.97
N ILE A 18 -10.79 -0.73 -3.10
CA ILE A 18 -9.64 0.08 -3.52
C ILE A 18 -9.69 0.37 -5.02
N THR A 19 -9.32 1.59 -5.36
CA THR A 19 -9.10 2.04 -6.74
C THR A 19 -7.61 2.19 -6.98
N ALA A 20 -7.12 1.71 -8.11
CA ALA A 20 -5.71 1.82 -8.47
C ALA A 20 -5.55 2.69 -9.71
N ARG A 21 -4.60 3.63 -9.67
CA ARG A 21 -4.24 4.48 -10.80
C ARG A 21 -2.82 4.18 -11.24
N LYS A 22 -2.66 3.75 -12.48
CA LYS A 22 -1.34 3.53 -13.07
C LYS A 22 -0.70 4.87 -13.44
N MET A 23 0.52 5.12 -12.96
CA MET A 23 1.35 6.28 -13.33
C MET A 23 2.78 5.81 -13.56
N MET A 24 3.37 6.16 -14.71
CA MET A 24 4.77 5.85 -15.10
C MET A 24 5.24 4.38 -15.03
N GLY A 25 4.35 3.42 -14.73
CA GLY A 25 4.69 2.00 -14.61
C GLY A 25 4.30 1.42 -13.25
N GLU A 26 4.19 2.28 -12.25
CA GLU A 26 3.70 1.97 -10.90
C GLU A 26 2.18 2.10 -10.77
N TYR A 27 1.62 1.56 -9.69
CA TYR A 27 0.20 1.66 -9.36
C TYR A 27 -0.01 2.41 -8.05
N LEU A 28 -0.64 3.57 -8.09
CA LEU A 28 -1.07 4.28 -6.88
C LEU A 28 -2.38 3.69 -6.38
N LEU A 29 -2.47 3.37 -5.09
CA LEU A 29 -3.64 2.73 -4.48
C LEU A 29 -4.43 3.72 -3.62
N TYR A 30 -5.72 3.82 -3.90
CA TYR A 30 -6.66 4.72 -3.27
C TYR A 30 -7.78 3.94 -2.60
N MET A 31 -8.21 4.37 -1.42
CA MET A 31 -9.41 3.88 -0.76
C MET A 31 -10.30 5.08 -0.46
N ASP A 32 -11.54 5.06 -0.96
CA ASP A 32 -12.48 6.19 -0.83
C ASP A 32 -11.89 7.53 -1.34
N GLY A 33 -11.07 7.49 -2.40
CA GLY A 33 -10.38 8.67 -2.93
C GLY A 33 -9.13 9.11 -2.15
N ILE A 34 -8.78 8.43 -1.05
CA ILE A 34 -7.61 8.71 -0.23
C ILE A 34 -6.43 7.83 -0.66
N LEU A 35 -5.30 8.47 -1.03
CA LEU A 35 -4.07 7.77 -1.38
C LEU A 35 -3.41 7.20 -0.11
N PHE A 36 -3.53 5.89 0.08
CA PHE A 36 -2.97 5.20 1.23
C PHE A 36 -1.65 4.49 0.92
N GLY A 37 -1.40 4.13 -0.34
CA GLY A 37 -0.19 3.43 -0.74
C GLY A 37 -0.02 3.33 -2.24
N GLY A 38 0.91 2.47 -2.66
CA GLY A 38 1.19 2.20 -4.06
C GLY A 38 1.96 0.90 -4.25
N ILE A 39 2.02 0.43 -5.49
CA ILE A 39 2.83 -0.71 -5.90
C ILE A 39 3.95 -0.16 -6.76
N TYR A 40 5.17 -0.27 -6.23
CA TYR A 40 6.39 0.23 -6.85
C TYR A 40 7.37 -0.93 -6.98
N ASP A 41 7.96 -1.13 -8.16
CA ASP A 41 8.88 -2.26 -8.39
C ASP A 41 8.29 -3.62 -7.95
N ASP A 42 7.00 -3.85 -8.21
CA ASP A 42 6.23 -5.03 -7.78
C ASP A 42 5.93 -5.14 -6.26
N ARG A 43 6.40 -4.18 -5.48
CA ARG A 43 6.29 -4.15 -4.02
C ARG A 43 5.15 -3.26 -3.56
N LEU A 44 4.37 -3.75 -2.61
CA LEU A 44 3.34 -2.95 -1.95
C LEU A 44 3.98 -2.04 -0.90
N LEU A 45 3.89 -0.73 -1.13
CA LEU A 45 4.36 0.30 -0.21
C LEU A 45 3.16 1.07 0.36
N LEU A 46 3.08 1.14 1.68
CA LEU A 46 2.03 1.85 2.41
C LEU A 46 2.59 3.12 3.03
N LYS A 47 1.82 4.20 3.04
CA LYS A 47 2.22 5.41 3.78
C LYS A 47 2.40 5.12 5.26
N ILE A 48 3.41 5.76 5.85
CA ILE A 48 3.62 5.75 7.30
C ILE A 48 2.57 6.67 7.95
N THR A 49 1.74 6.07 8.79
CA THR A 49 0.71 6.70 9.64
C THR A 49 0.86 6.15 11.05
N LYS A 50 0.16 6.68 12.06
CA LYS A 50 0.29 6.13 13.42
C LYS A 50 -0.20 4.69 13.46
N ALA A 51 -1.30 4.40 12.77
CA ALA A 51 -1.84 3.08 12.61
C ALA A 51 -0.85 2.15 11.90
N SER A 52 -0.38 2.51 10.70
CA SER A 52 0.51 1.63 9.93
C SER A 52 1.86 1.44 10.61
N SER A 53 2.46 2.48 11.22
CA SER A 53 3.72 2.34 11.97
C SER A 53 3.56 1.48 13.23
N THR A 54 2.39 1.49 13.87
CA THR A 54 2.13 0.65 15.05
C THR A 54 1.85 -0.80 14.66
N MET A 55 0.99 -1.01 13.67
CA MET A 55 0.57 -2.34 13.23
C MET A 55 1.65 -3.07 12.44
N LEU A 56 2.47 -2.32 11.69
CA LEU A 56 3.53 -2.85 10.84
C LEU A 56 4.92 -2.53 11.40
N LYS A 57 5.05 -2.44 12.73
CA LYS A 57 6.32 -2.13 13.39
C LYS A 57 7.44 -3.12 13.06
N GLU A 58 7.09 -4.36 12.76
CA GLU A 58 8.02 -5.43 12.39
C GLU A 58 8.33 -5.47 10.88
N TYR A 59 7.65 -4.63 10.08
CA TYR A 59 7.88 -4.54 8.65
C TYR A 59 9.00 -3.55 8.34
N ASP A 60 9.70 -3.82 7.23
CA ASP A 60 10.78 -2.96 6.77
C ASP A 60 10.22 -1.65 6.20
N SER A 61 10.97 -0.56 6.32
CA SER A 61 10.67 0.69 5.63
C SER A 61 11.48 0.78 4.34
N ALA A 62 10.85 1.20 3.27
CA ALA A 62 11.49 1.37 1.98
C ALA A 62 11.03 2.66 1.31
N PHE A 63 11.90 3.17 0.44
CA PHE A 63 11.62 4.33 -0.37
C PHE A 63 11.08 3.88 -1.73
N PRO A 64 9.99 4.49 -2.24
CA PRO A 64 9.46 4.16 -3.56
C PRO A 64 10.43 4.56 -4.69
N TYR A 65 11.22 5.61 -4.49
CA TYR A 65 12.27 6.10 -5.39
C TYR A 65 13.27 6.95 -4.59
N ASP A 66 14.41 7.28 -5.19
CA ASP A 66 15.45 8.11 -4.57
C ASP A 66 14.92 9.52 -4.22
N GLY A 67 14.94 9.88 -2.94
CA GLY A 67 14.33 11.12 -2.43
C GLY A 67 12.80 11.06 -2.23
N GLY A 68 12.17 9.90 -2.43
CA GLY A 68 10.77 9.65 -2.07
C GLY A 68 10.55 9.71 -0.56
N GLY A 69 9.30 9.87 -0.14
CA GLY A 69 8.94 9.73 1.27
C GLY A 69 9.08 8.29 1.74
N GLU A 70 9.51 8.08 2.98
CA GLU A 70 9.59 6.75 3.57
C GLU A 70 8.20 6.10 3.63
N MET A 71 8.12 4.84 3.20
CA MET A 71 6.92 4.03 3.19
C MET A 71 7.19 2.68 3.82
N ILE A 72 6.16 2.02 4.34
CA ILE A 72 6.30 0.67 4.90
C ILE A 72 6.19 -0.33 3.76
N LEU A 73 7.20 -1.18 3.63
CA LEU A 73 7.23 -2.29 2.70
C LEU A 73 6.37 -3.43 3.24
N PHE A 74 5.21 -3.65 2.62
CA PHE A 74 4.36 -4.79 2.94
C PHE A 74 4.80 -5.99 2.09
N SER A 75 5.73 -6.76 2.64
CA SER A 75 6.31 -7.94 1.98
C SER A 75 5.29 -9.07 1.82
N GLU A 76 5.43 -9.85 0.75
CA GLU A 76 4.65 -11.08 0.55
C GLU A 76 5.14 -12.22 1.47
N PRO A 77 4.25 -13.14 1.89
CA PRO A 77 2.83 -13.24 1.54
C PRO A 77 1.96 -12.17 2.21
N TYR A 78 0.98 -11.63 1.47
CA TYR A 78 0.08 -10.63 2.03
C TYR A 78 -0.88 -11.27 3.02
N ASP A 79 -0.81 -10.81 4.27
CA ASP A 79 -1.79 -11.17 5.29
C ASP A 79 -3.07 -10.36 5.08
N GLU A 80 -4.12 -11.00 4.57
CA GLU A 80 -5.37 -10.36 4.13
C GLU A 80 -6.06 -9.61 5.28
N GLU A 81 -6.06 -10.20 6.48
CA GLU A 81 -6.63 -9.60 7.67
C GLU A 81 -5.83 -8.38 8.12
N LEU A 82 -4.50 -8.49 8.15
CA LEU A 82 -3.63 -7.39 8.56
C LEU A 82 -3.70 -6.24 7.55
N LEU A 83 -3.65 -6.53 6.25
CA LEU A 83 -3.73 -5.54 5.18
C LEU A 83 -5.06 -4.78 5.26
N LYS A 84 -6.17 -5.48 5.49
CA LYS A 84 -7.47 -4.84 5.67
C LYS A 84 -7.51 -3.96 6.91
N LYS A 85 -7.03 -4.46 8.05
CA LYS A 85 -7.00 -3.69 9.31
C LYS A 85 -6.14 -2.44 9.20
N VAL A 86 -4.93 -2.55 8.63
CA VAL A 86 -4.01 -1.42 8.52
C VAL A 86 -4.56 -0.35 7.57
N VAL A 87 -5.13 -0.75 6.43
CA VAL A 87 -5.70 0.21 5.48
C VAL A 87 -6.94 0.89 6.08
N MET A 88 -7.85 0.14 6.71
CA MET A 88 -9.01 0.71 7.39
C MET A 88 -8.64 1.65 8.54
N ALA A 89 -7.53 1.39 9.23
CA ALA A 89 -7.05 2.24 10.32
C ALA A 89 -6.31 3.49 9.81
N MET A 90 -5.56 3.40 8.70
CA MET A 90 -4.79 4.53 8.17
C MET A 90 -5.62 5.49 7.31
N VAL A 91 -6.63 5.01 6.58
CA VAL A 91 -7.50 5.84 5.73
C VAL A 91 -8.13 7.02 6.49
N PRO A 92 -8.74 6.84 7.67
CA PRO A 92 -9.28 7.97 8.44
C PRO A 92 -8.18 8.92 8.95
N GLU A 93 -6.94 8.46 9.18
CA GLU A 93 -5.82 9.34 9.55
C GLU A 93 -5.32 10.19 8.36
N LEU A 94 -5.43 9.64 7.14
CA LEU A 94 -5.05 10.31 5.90
C LEU A 94 -6.13 11.23 5.37
N ARG A 95 -7.39 10.99 5.74
CA ARG A 95 -8.55 11.85 5.48
C ARG A 95 -8.45 13.10 6.38
N LYS A 96 -7.65 14.06 5.95
CA LYS A 96 -7.48 15.34 6.62
C LYS A 96 -8.43 16.41 6.09
#